data_AF-A0A3E0UCD9-F1
#
_entry.id   AF-A0A3E0UCD9-F1
#
_cell.length_a   1.000
_cell.length_b   1.000
_cell.length_c   1.000
_cell.angle_alpha   90.00
_cell.angle_beta   90.00
_cell.angle_gamma   90.00
#
_symmetry.space_group_name_H-M   'P 1'
#
loop_
_entity.id
_entity.type
_entity.pdbx_description
1 polymer ?
#
loop_
_entity_poly.entity_id
_entity_poly.type
_entity_poly.pdbx_seq_one_letter_code
_entity_poly.pdbx_strand_id
1 'polypeptide(L)'
;MDMKISSKLLKEQRKKRAWSQSELAELTGLSLRTVQRIEKSGTASLESVKAFAAVFELTPESLQVDAKTDLETSDLNVDKVSPNKPVKPTLFKLSDQAIQLALVVFLPACLVMLFMLFTKLPNLDWVHSVRLALFSENLPAAITLLINLTIALLPLVILCLMIGLFRDLYKQQGAANYIKQLFKRSFSLKTWGVKLQDKLKRAVYLLKKPALISMFLLIFSLTFIGLNMEPYQKANLKHFISKVLDHDDENYKP
;
A
#
# COMPACT_ATOMS: atom_id res chain seq x y z
N MET A 1 -33.46 -20.86 -33.10
CA MET A 1 -33.64 -19.76 -32.14
C MET A 1 -32.38 -18.90 -32.20
N ASP A 2 -32.53 -17.60 -32.39
CA ASP A 2 -31.39 -16.68 -32.50
C ASP A 2 -31.01 -16.15 -31.12
N MET A 3 -29.71 -16.12 -30.83
CA MET A 3 -29.17 -15.63 -29.56
C MET A 3 -28.57 -14.24 -29.76
N LYS A 4 -28.80 -13.35 -28.79
CA LYS A 4 -28.10 -12.07 -28.72
C LYS A 4 -26.73 -12.24 -28.08
N ILE A 5 -25.71 -11.81 -28.79
CA ILE A 5 -24.32 -11.87 -28.36
C ILE A 5 -23.65 -10.50 -28.37
N SER A 6 -22.61 -10.36 -27.57
CA SER A 6 -21.90 -9.09 -27.43
C SER A 6 -20.95 -8.91 -28.60
N SER A 7 -21.38 -8.10 -29.58
CA SER A 7 -20.57 -7.75 -30.75
C SER A 7 -19.23 -7.09 -30.37
N LYS A 8 -19.23 -6.32 -29.28
CA LYS A 8 -18.03 -5.68 -28.73
C LYS A 8 -17.06 -6.71 -28.17
N LEU A 9 -17.54 -7.65 -27.35
CA LEU A 9 -16.72 -8.72 -26.78
C LEU A 9 -16.10 -9.57 -27.89
N LEU A 10 -16.87 -9.90 -28.93
CA LEU A 10 -16.37 -10.67 -30.09
C LEU A 10 -15.18 -9.97 -30.77
N LYS A 11 -15.32 -8.66 -31.04
CA LYS A 11 -14.25 -7.84 -31.63
C LYS A 11 -13.04 -7.72 -30.72
N GLU A 12 -13.25 -7.60 -29.41
CA GLU A 12 -12.17 -7.54 -28.42
C GLU A 12 -11.38 -8.86 -28.38
N GLN A 13 -12.06 -10.01 -28.33
CA GLN A 13 -11.41 -11.33 -28.33
C GLN A 13 -10.63 -11.59 -29.62
N ARG A 14 -11.17 -11.16 -30.77
CA ARG A 14 -10.50 -11.23 -32.06
C ARG A 14 -9.22 -10.37 -32.08
N LYS A 15 -9.32 -9.10 -31.66
CA LYS A 15 -8.16 -8.18 -31.60
C LYS A 15 -7.10 -8.64 -30.60
N LYS A 16 -7.51 -9.19 -29.45
CA LYS A 16 -6.59 -9.72 -28.43
C LYS A 16 -5.69 -10.84 -28.96
N ARG A 17 -6.18 -11.60 -29.93
CA ARG A 17 -5.45 -12.69 -30.59
C ARG A 17 -4.86 -12.29 -31.94
N ALA A 18 -4.89 -10.99 -32.28
CA ALA A 18 -4.40 -10.44 -33.54
C ALA A 18 -5.02 -11.06 -34.81
N TRP A 19 -6.24 -11.57 -34.73
CA TRP A 19 -6.91 -12.21 -35.87
C TRP A 19 -7.66 -11.19 -36.73
N SER A 20 -7.59 -11.37 -38.03
CA SER A 20 -8.47 -10.76 -39.03
C SER A 20 -9.85 -11.43 -39.00
N GLN A 21 -10.84 -10.80 -39.65
CA GLN A 21 -12.18 -11.40 -39.76
C GLN A 21 -12.15 -12.68 -40.62
N SER A 22 -11.25 -12.78 -41.60
CA SER A 22 -11.05 -13.97 -42.42
C SER A 22 -10.44 -15.11 -41.63
N GLU A 23 -9.41 -14.85 -40.82
CA GLU A 23 -8.82 -15.88 -39.96
C GLU A 23 -9.81 -16.38 -38.91
N LEU A 24 -10.61 -15.48 -38.32
CA LEU A 24 -11.66 -15.90 -37.38
C LEU A 24 -12.71 -16.79 -38.06
N ALA A 25 -13.08 -16.48 -39.31
CA ALA A 25 -14.02 -17.27 -40.09
C ALA A 25 -13.48 -18.68 -40.34
N GLU A 26 -12.21 -18.78 -40.72
CA GLU A 26 -11.51 -20.05 -40.93
C GLU A 26 -11.45 -20.90 -39.65
N LEU A 27 -11.04 -20.30 -38.52
CA LEU A 27 -10.94 -21.00 -37.23
C LEU A 27 -12.30 -21.49 -36.71
N THR A 28 -13.36 -20.73 -36.94
CA THR A 28 -14.71 -21.07 -36.48
C THR A 28 -15.47 -21.98 -37.44
N GLY A 29 -14.94 -22.22 -38.64
CA GLY A 29 -15.65 -22.91 -39.71
C GLY A 29 -16.90 -22.16 -40.21
N LEU A 30 -16.97 -20.85 -39.97
CA LEU A 30 -18.08 -19.99 -40.41
C LEU A 30 -17.67 -19.22 -41.67
N SER A 31 -18.65 -18.77 -42.45
CA SER A 31 -18.35 -17.87 -43.58
C SER A 31 -17.91 -16.49 -43.09
N LEU A 32 -17.04 -15.81 -43.84
CA LEU A 32 -16.65 -14.42 -43.56
C LEU A 32 -17.87 -13.49 -43.42
N ARG A 33 -18.88 -13.68 -44.27
CA ARG A 33 -20.14 -12.92 -44.23
C ARG A 33 -20.90 -13.16 -42.93
N THR A 34 -20.87 -14.38 -42.40
CA THR A 34 -21.48 -14.74 -41.11
C THR A 34 -20.77 -14.01 -39.98
N VAL A 35 -19.44 -14.07 -39.93
CA VAL A 35 -18.64 -13.36 -38.91
C VAL A 35 -18.90 -11.86 -38.95
N GLN A 36 -18.86 -11.25 -40.14
CA GLN A 36 -19.12 -9.82 -40.31
C GLN A 36 -20.53 -9.42 -39.89
N ARG A 37 -21.55 -10.22 -40.29
CA ARG A 37 -22.94 -9.97 -39.89
C ARG A 37 -23.06 -10.03 -38.37
N ILE A 38 -22.51 -11.06 -37.74
CA ILE A 38 -22.58 -11.25 -36.29
C ILE A 38 -21.83 -10.14 -35.54
N GLU A 39 -20.66 -9.71 -36.02
CA GLU A 39 -19.92 -8.56 -35.49
C GLU A 39 -20.68 -7.22 -35.65
N LYS A 40 -21.65 -7.13 -36.58
CA LYS A 40 -22.45 -5.93 -36.84
C LYS A 40 -23.79 -5.95 -36.12
N SER A 41 -24.53 -7.06 -36.17
CA SER A 41 -25.89 -7.20 -35.63
C SER A 41 -25.92 -7.69 -34.18
N GLY A 42 -24.86 -8.36 -33.72
CA GLY A 42 -24.86 -8.99 -32.39
C GLY A 42 -25.88 -10.13 -32.27
N THR A 43 -26.30 -10.73 -33.39
CA THR A 43 -27.26 -11.83 -33.41
C THR A 43 -26.65 -13.03 -34.11
N ALA A 44 -26.69 -14.20 -33.46
CA ALA A 44 -26.05 -15.42 -33.94
C ALA A 44 -26.91 -16.66 -33.65
N SER A 45 -26.80 -17.69 -34.50
CA SER A 45 -27.41 -19.00 -34.20
C SER A 45 -26.65 -19.68 -33.06
N LEU A 46 -27.30 -20.62 -32.38
CA LEU A 46 -26.68 -21.37 -31.29
C LEU A 46 -25.44 -22.16 -31.74
N GLU A 47 -25.41 -22.67 -32.99
CA GLU A 47 -24.21 -23.29 -33.56
C GLU A 47 -23.08 -22.28 -33.74
N SER A 48 -23.40 -21.07 -34.23
CA SER A 48 -22.40 -20.01 -34.41
C SER A 48 -21.81 -19.58 -33.06
N VAL A 49 -22.64 -19.43 -32.02
CA VAL A 49 -22.17 -19.11 -30.66
C VAL A 49 -21.25 -20.20 -30.12
N LYS A 50 -21.61 -21.48 -30.31
CA LYS A 50 -20.76 -22.60 -29.90
C LYS A 50 -19.42 -22.61 -30.63
N ALA A 51 -19.40 -22.32 -31.93
CA ALA A 51 -18.18 -22.24 -32.72
C ALA A 51 -17.26 -21.11 -32.21
N PHE A 52 -17.80 -19.92 -31.97
CA PHE A 52 -17.01 -18.82 -31.37
C PHE A 52 -16.53 -19.17 -29.96
N ALA A 53 -17.38 -19.78 -29.14
CA ALA A 53 -17.03 -20.18 -27.78
C ALA A 53 -15.87 -21.20 -27.77
N ALA A 54 -15.90 -22.17 -28.67
CA ALA A 54 -14.83 -23.16 -28.82
C ALA A 54 -13.50 -22.51 -29.23
N VAL A 55 -13.50 -21.64 -30.25
CA VAL A 55 -12.29 -20.96 -30.73
C VAL A 55 -11.72 -19.97 -29.72
N PHE A 56 -12.59 -19.33 -28.94
CA PHE A 56 -12.15 -18.40 -27.90
C PHE A 56 -11.85 -19.06 -26.55
N GLU A 57 -12.05 -20.37 -26.42
CA GLU A 57 -11.93 -21.12 -25.16
C GLU A 57 -12.80 -20.52 -24.04
N LEU A 58 -14.03 -20.13 -24.39
CA LEU A 58 -15.00 -19.50 -23.49
C LEU A 58 -16.27 -20.35 -23.39
N THR A 59 -17.08 -20.10 -22.35
CA THR A 59 -18.42 -20.69 -22.28
C THR A 59 -19.40 -19.93 -23.18
N PRO A 60 -20.36 -20.59 -23.85
CA PRO A 60 -21.36 -19.92 -24.70
C PRO A 60 -22.17 -18.83 -23.99
N GLU A 61 -22.37 -18.98 -22.68
CA GLU A 61 -23.07 -18.01 -21.82
C GLU A 61 -22.28 -16.70 -21.70
N SER A 62 -20.95 -16.75 -21.63
CA SER A 62 -20.10 -15.56 -21.48
C SER A 62 -20.12 -14.63 -22.71
N LEU A 63 -20.53 -15.14 -23.88
CA LEU A 63 -20.66 -14.37 -25.11
C LEU A 63 -22.03 -13.69 -25.24
N GLN A 64 -23.01 -14.10 -24.44
CA GLN A 64 -24.39 -13.58 -24.52
C GLN A 64 -24.52 -12.24 -23.79
N VAL A 65 -25.39 -11.37 -24.32
CA VAL A 65 -25.68 -10.08 -23.70
C VAL A 65 -26.88 -10.25 -22.78
N ASP A 66 -26.63 -10.24 -21.47
CA ASP A 66 -27.67 -9.93 -20.50
C ASP A 66 -28.15 -8.50 -20.76
N ALA A 67 -29.46 -8.31 -20.88
CA ALA A 67 -30.16 -7.18 -21.50
C ALA A 67 -29.98 -5.77 -20.83
N LYS A 68 -28.83 -5.44 -20.24
CA LYS A 68 -28.60 -4.17 -19.52
C LYS A 68 -27.47 -3.30 -20.07
N THR A 69 -26.92 -3.56 -21.25
CA THR A 69 -25.82 -2.71 -21.74
C THR A 69 -25.82 -2.61 -23.24
N ASP A 70 -26.65 -1.73 -23.78
CA ASP A 70 -26.49 -1.19 -25.13
C ASP A 70 -27.23 0.14 -25.22
N LEU A 71 -26.58 1.25 -24.92
CA LEU A 71 -26.74 2.50 -25.66
C LEU A 71 -25.45 3.33 -25.57
N GLU A 72 -25.01 3.77 -26.74
CA GLU A 72 -24.03 4.81 -27.07
C GLU A 72 -22.62 4.37 -27.51
N THR A 73 -22.55 4.19 -28.83
CA THR A 73 -21.42 4.21 -29.74
C THR A 73 -21.00 5.64 -30.13
N SER A 74 -19.71 5.76 -30.48
CA SER A 74 -19.08 6.61 -31.52
C SER A 74 -18.11 7.73 -31.07
N ASP A 75 -16.85 7.48 -31.43
CA ASP A 75 -15.81 8.35 -31.98
C ASP A 75 -15.29 9.58 -31.20
N LEU A 76 -14.03 9.48 -30.73
CA LEU A 76 -12.85 10.22 -31.24
C LEU A 76 -11.64 9.99 -30.31
N ASN A 77 -10.47 10.29 -30.86
CA ASN A 77 -9.12 9.90 -30.50
C ASN A 77 -8.56 10.50 -29.18
N VAL A 78 -7.48 9.88 -28.68
CA VAL A 78 -6.50 10.32 -27.66
C VAL A 78 -6.86 10.16 -26.17
N ASP A 79 -5.99 9.40 -25.49
CA ASP A 79 -5.72 9.32 -24.05
C ASP A 79 -6.71 10.02 -23.12
N LYS A 80 -7.60 9.25 -22.49
CA LYS A 80 -8.19 9.61 -21.19
C LYS A 80 -8.77 8.40 -20.49
N VAL A 81 -8.23 8.16 -19.31
CA VAL A 81 -8.84 7.44 -18.20
C VAL A 81 -10.35 7.75 -18.15
N SER A 82 -11.21 6.78 -18.45
CA SER A 82 -12.66 6.90 -18.25
C SER A 82 -13.00 6.70 -16.78
N PRO A 83 -13.62 7.70 -16.10
CA PRO A 83 -13.87 7.68 -14.67
C PRO A 83 -15.34 7.36 -14.38
N ASN A 84 -15.92 6.25 -14.85
CA ASN A 84 -17.22 5.76 -14.32
C ASN A 84 -17.66 4.38 -14.83
N LYS A 85 -16.89 3.33 -14.54
CA LYS A 85 -17.53 2.04 -14.21
C LYS A 85 -17.57 1.98 -12.69
N PRO A 86 -18.69 1.59 -12.04
CA PRO A 86 -18.61 1.15 -10.66
C PRO A 86 -17.65 -0.04 -10.69
N VAL A 87 -16.39 0.22 -10.34
CA VAL A 87 -15.44 -0.85 -10.13
C VAL A 87 -16.01 -1.57 -8.93
N LYS A 88 -16.68 -2.70 -9.18
CA LYS A 88 -16.95 -3.68 -8.13
C LYS A 88 -15.63 -3.79 -7.38
N PRO A 89 -15.60 -3.53 -6.06
CA PRO A 89 -14.34 -3.55 -5.32
C PRO A 89 -13.70 -4.89 -5.65
N THR A 90 -12.59 -4.82 -6.38
CA THR A 90 -11.74 -5.98 -6.60
C THR A 90 -11.32 -6.36 -5.21
N LEU A 91 -11.95 -7.40 -4.66
CA LEU A 91 -11.59 -7.90 -3.34
C LEU A 91 -10.08 -8.13 -3.36
N PHE A 92 -9.41 -7.66 -2.32
CA PHE A 92 -7.97 -7.80 -2.19
C PHE A 92 -7.61 -9.27 -2.37
N LYS A 93 -6.98 -9.59 -3.51
CA LYS A 93 -6.61 -10.94 -3.89
C LYS A 93 -5.11 -10.96 -4.16
N LEU A 94 -4.38 -11.66 -3.29
CA LEU A 94 -2.97 -11.99 -3.53
C LEU A 94 -2.89 -12.97 -4.71
N SER A 95 -1.84 -12.85 -5.52
CA SER A 95 -1.56 -13.83 -6.57
C SER A 95 -1.30 -15.22 -6.00
N ASP A 96 -1.75 -16.28 -6.66
CA ASP A 96 -1.53 -17.67 -6.24
C ASP A 96 -0.03 -17.98 -6.08
N GLN A 97 0.82 -17.38 -6.92
CA GLN A 97 2.26 -17.50 -6.82
C GLN A 97 2.87 -16.77 -5.61
N ALA A 98 2.27 -15.65 -5.19
CA ALA A 98 2.69 -14.91 -4.01
C ALA A 98 2.33 -15.67 -2.73
N ILE A 99 1.15 -16.29 -2.71
CA ILE A 99 0.71 -17.18 -1.64
C ILE A 99 1.64 -18.39 -1.53
N GLN A 100 1.95 -19.05 -2.66
CA GLN A 100 2.89 -20.18 -2.68
C GLN A 100 4.26 -19.80 -2.12
N LEU A 101 4.84 -18.69 -2.56
CA LEU A 101 6.15 -18.25 -2.08
C LEU A 101 6.13 -17.88 -0.59
N ALA A 102 5.08 -17.17 -0.15
CA ALA A 102 4.90 -16.87 1.28
C ALA A 102 4.79 -18.15 2.11
N LEU A 103 4.04 -19.15 1.63
CA LEU A 103 3.83 -20.41 2.34
C LEU A 103 5.10 -21.27 2.40
N VAL A 104 5.87 -21.34 1.30
CA VAL A 104 7.15 -22.06 1.24
C VAL A 104 8.18 -21.51 2.22
N VAL A 105 8.20 -20.19 2.46
CA VAL A 105 9.12 -19.56 3.43
C VAL A 105 8.54 -19.62 4.84
N PHE A 106 7.23 -19.43 4.99
CA PHE A 106 6.55 -19.37 6.28
C PHE A 106 6.57 -20.70 7.03
N LEU A 107 6.27 -21.82 6.35
CA LEU A 107 6.20 -23.14 6.97
C LEU A 107 7.50 -23.56 7.68
N PRO A 108 8.67 -23.55 7.03
CA PRO A 108 9.92 -23.93 7.69
C PRO A 108 10.32 -22.92 8.77
N ALA A 109 10.12 -21.61 8.53
CA ALA A 109 10.46 -20.60 9.53
C ALA A 109 9.57 -20.69 10.78
N CYS A 110 8.28 -21.01 10.62
CA CYS A 110 7.36 -21.24 11.72
C CYS A 110 7.76 -22.48 12.52
N LEU A 111 8.15 -23.56 11.84
CA LEU A 111 8.63 -24.78 12.48
C LEU A 111 9.90 -24.54 13.29
N VAL A 112 10.88 -23.80 12.74
CA VAL A 112 12.10 -23.41 13.46
C VAL A 112 11.76 -22.53 14.67
N MET A 113 10.88 -21.54 14.51
CA MET A 113 10.50 -20.64 15.61
C MET A 113 9.78 -21.39 16.73
N LEU A 114 8.90 -22.32 16.39
CA LEU A 114 8.21 -23.17 17.35
C LEU A 114 9.19 -24.09 18.08
N PHE A 115 10.13 -24.69 17.36
CA PHE A 115 11.19 -25.51 17.95
C PHE A 115 12.05 -24.71 18.92
N MET A 116 12.44 -23.48 18.59
CA MET A 116 13.18 -22.60 19.50
C MET A 116 12.37 -22.25 20.75
N LEU A 117 11.06 -22.05 20.61
CA LEU A 117 10.19 -21.74 21.76
C LEU A 117 10.07 -22.91 22.75
N PHE A 118 10.02 -24.15 22.26
CA PHE A 118 9.89 -25.34 23.11
C PHE A 118 11.22 -25.83 23.70
N THR A 119 12.35 -25.55 23.05
CA THR A 119 13.67 -26.06 23.47
C THR A 119 14.35 -25.23 24.56
N LYS A 120 13.83 -24.03 24.90
CA LYS A 120 14.34 -23.14 25.97
C LYS A 120 15.86 -22.98 25.92
N LEU A 121 16.38 -22.59 24.76
CA LEU A 121 17.82 -22.45 24.57
C LEU A 121 18.34 -21.22 25.37
N PRO A 122 19.34 -21.40 26.26
CA PRO A 122 19.68 -20.43 27.31
C PRO A 122 20.15 -19.04 26.81
N ASN A 123 20.44 -18.88 25.52
CA ASN A 123 20.89 -17.62 24.92
C ASN A 123 19.93 -17.05 23.87
N LEU A 124 18.80 -17.73 23.58
CA LEU A 124 17.87 -17.39 22.49
C LEU A 124 16.42 -17.20 22.96
N ASP A 125 16.18 -17.16 24.28
CA ASP A 125 14.87 -16.97 24.89
C ASP A 125 14.36 -15.51 24.84
N TRP A 126 14.61 -14.81 23.73
CA TRP A 126 14.17 -13.43 23.53
C TRP A 126 12.65 -13.27 23.69
N VAL A 127 11.87 -14.31 23.38
CA VAL A 127 10.40 -14.32 23.56
C VAL A 127 10.05 -14.16 25.03
N HIS A 128 10.77 -14.84 25.93
CA HIS A 128 10.55 -14.74 27.36
C HIS A 128 10.96 -13.36 27.89
N SER A 129 12.10 -12.83 27.42
CA SER A 129 12.55 -11.48 27.77
C SER A 129 11.55 -10.40 27.31
N VAL A 130 11.04 -10.48 26.08
CA VAL A 130 10.03 -9.56 25.55
C VAL A 130 8.71 -9.70 26.31
N ARG A 131 8.29 -10.92 26.66
CA ARG A 131 7.09 -11.13 27.49
C ARG A 131 7.22 -10.42 28.83
N LEU A 132 8.33 -10.63 29.55
CA LEU A 132 8.55 -10.03 30.86
C LEU A 132 8.64 -8.50 30.82
N ALA A 133 9.10 -7.93 29.70
CA ALA A 133 9.14 -6.49 29.50
C ALA A 133 7.73 -5.88 29.29
N LEU A 134 6.79 -6.66 28.73
CA LEU A 134 5.46 -6.17 28.35
C LEU A 134 4.34 -6.60 29.31
N PHE A 135 4.52 -7.71 30.03
CA PHE A 135 3.50 -8.31 30.89
C PHE A 135 4.07 -8.64 32.28
N SER A 136 3.19 -8.68 33.27
CA SER A 136 3.55 -9.09 34.63
C SER A 136 3.99 -10.56 34.69
N GLU A 137 4.68 -10.94 35.76
CA GLU A 137 5.18 -12.32 35.94
C GLU A 137 4.06 -13.32 36.28
N ASN A 138 2.97 -12.85 36.87
CA ASN A 138 1.92 -13.70 37.44
C ASN A 138 0.73 -13.88 36.49
N LEU A 139 0.92 -14.62 35.40
CA LEU A 139 -0.18 -15.04 34.51
C LEU A 139 -0.43 -16.56 34.56
N PRO A 140 -1.69 -17.00 34.41
CA PRO A 140 -2.04 -18.40 34.23
C PRO A 140 -1.26 -19.04 33.08
N ALA A 141 -0.85 -20.31 33.26
CA ALA A 141 0.01 -21.01 32.30
C ALA A 141 -0.50 -21.00 30.85
N ALA A 142 -1.83 -21.12 30.66
CA ALA A 142 -2.45 -21.08 29.33
C ALA A 142 -2.28 -19.71 28.63
N ILE A 143 -2.39 -18.61 29.38
CA ILE A 143 -2.25 -17.25 28.84
C ILE A 143 -0.78 -16.97 28.52
N THR A 144 0.13 -17.43 29.37
CA THR A 144 1.58 -17.33 29.12
C THR A 144 1.98 -18.05 27.83
N LEU A 145 1.44 -19.23 27.54
CA LEU A 145 1.67 -19.95 26.29
C LEU A 145 1.13 -19.16 25.09
N LEU A 146 -0.09 -18.65 25.17
CA LEU A 146 -0.71 -17.88 24.09
C LEU A 146 0.10 -16.62 23.76
N ILE A 147 0.53 -15.87 24.77
CA ILE A 147 1.33 -14.66 24.59
C ILE A 147 2.67 -15.01 23.96
N ASN A 148 3.36 -16.03 24.47
CA ASN A 148 4.64 -16.49 23.91
C ASN A 148 4.52 -16.88 22.44
N LEU A 149 3.49 -17.65 22.07
CA LEU A 149 3.22 -18.04 20.69
C LEU A 149 2.97 -16.81 19.82
N THR A 150 2.21 -15.85 20.33
CA THR A 150 1.86 -14.62 19.60
C THR A 150 3.10 -13.76 19.35
N ILE A 151 3.92 -13.53 20.38
CA ILE A 151 5.18 -12.76 20.27
C ILE A 151 6.13 -13.43 19.27
N ALA A 152 6.19 -14.76 19.27
CA ALA A 152 7.06 -15.51 18.36
C ALA A 152 6.58 -15.48 16.90
N LEU A 153 5.27 -15.67 16.66
CA LEU A 153 4.72 -15.84 15.30
C LEU A 153 4.34 -14.54 14.60
N LEU A 154 3.91 -13.52 15.35
CA LEU A 154 3.46 -12.24 14.78
C LEU A 154 4.50 -11.58 13.85
N PRO A 155 5.76 -11.36 14.26
CA PRO A 155 6.76 -10.73 13.39
C PRO A 155 7.07 -11.59 12.16
N LEU A 156 7.01 -12.92 12.30
CA LEU A 156 7.24 -13.85 11.19
C LEU A 156 6.12 -13.78 10.14
N VAL A 157 4.85 -13.77 10.57
CA VAL A 157 3.70 -13.62 9.68
C VAL A 157 3.79 -12.29 8.94
N ILE A 158 4.11 -11.19 9.64
CA ILE A 158 4.26 -9.87 9.03
C ILE A 158 5.36 -9.90 7.97
N LEU A 159 6.53 -10.47 8.27
CA LEU A 159 7.65 -10.55 7.32
C LEU A 159 7.29 -11.37 6.07
N CYS A 160 6.63 -12.52 6.25
CA CYS A 160 6.23 -13.38 5.14
C CYS A 160 5.17 -12.71 4.25
N LEU A 161 4.19 -12.03 4.84
CA LEU A 161 3.20 -11.24 4.09
C LEU A 161 3.87 -10.10 3.32
N MET A 162 4.86 -9.43 3.91
CA MET A 162 5.62 -8.37 3.25
C MET A 162 6.39 -8.90 2.03
N ILE A 163 7.03 -10.07 2.14
CA ILE A 163 7.74 -10.70 1.02
C ILE A 163 6.78 -11.05 -0.13
N GLY A 164 5.63 -11.66 0.19
CA GLY A 164 4.59 -11.98 -0.79
C GLY A 164 4.04 -10.73 -1.48
N LEU A 165 3.77 -9.67 -0.71
CA LEU A 165 3.28 -8.40 -1.21
C LEU A 165 4.31 -7.69 -2.11
N PHE A 166 5.60 -7.72 -1.72
CA PHE A 166 6.68 -7.11 -2.49
C PHE A 166 6.87 -7.80 -3.85
N ARG A 167 6.75 -9.13 -3.90
CA ARG A 167 6.76 -9.89 -5.15
C ARG A 167 5.58 -9.52 -6.05
N ASP A 168 4.37 -9.42 -5.50
CA ASP A 168 3.19 -8.99 -6.26
C ASP A 168 3.37 -7.56 -6.80
N LEU A 169 3.93 -6.67 -5.99
CA LEU A 169 4.27 -5.29 -6.37
C LEU A 169 5.25 -5.24 -7.54
N TYR A 170 6.31 -6.04 -7.49
CA TYR A 170 7.35 -6.09 -8.52
C TYR A 170 6.82 -6.62 -9.86
N LYS A 171 6.00 -7.67 -9.84
CA LYS A 171 5.44 -8.26 -11.08
C LYS A 171 4.19 -7.55 -11.61
N GLN A 172 3.71 -6.49 -10.95
CA GLN A 172 2.45 -5.81 -11.27
C GLN A 172 1.24 -6.77 -11.40
N GLN A 173 1.17 -7.76 -10.51
CA GLN A 173 0.09 -8.74 -10.47
C GLN A 173 -0.64 -8.72 -9.12
N GLY A 174 -1.86 -9.24 -9.07
CA GLY A 174 -2.64 -9.39 -7.83
C GLY A 174 -2.81 -8.09 -7.04
N ALA A 175 -2.18 -8.04 -5.86
CA ALA A 175 -2.23 -6.91 -4.93
C ALA A 175 -1.72 -5.60 -5.55
N ALA A 176 -0.79 -5.66 -6.51
CA ALA A 176 -0.29 -4.47 -7.18
C ALA A 176 -1.38 -3.71 -7.97
N ASN A 177 -2.31 -4.44 -8.60
CA ASN A 177 -3.41 -3.83 -9.34
C ASN A 177 -4.41 -3.14 -8.41
N TYR A 178 -4.66 -3.74 -7.24
CA TYR A 178 -5.49 -3.14 -6.20
C TYR A 178 -4.84 -1.88 -5.61
N ILE A 179 -3.54 -1.94 -5.28
CA ILE A 179 -2.77 -0.79 -4.77
C ILE A 179 -2.71 0.33 -5.82
N LYS A 180 -2.52 0.01 -7.10
CA LYS A 180 -2.53 0.98 -8.20
C LYS A 180 -3.90 1.65 -8.34
N GLN A 181 -4.99 0.92 -8.12
CA GLN A 181 -6.35 1.47 -8.12
C GLN A 181 -6.62 2.38 -6.91
N LEU A 182 -6.16 1.99 -5.71
CA LEU A 182 -6.21 2.84 -4.51
C LEU A 182 -5.43 4.14 -4.72
N PHE A 183 -4.22 4.06 -5.27
CA PHE A 183 -3.39 5.23 -5.57
C PHE A 183 -4.00 6.14 -6.64
N LYS A 184 -4.68 5.57 -7.65
CA LYS A 184 -5.35 6.35 -8.71
C LYS A 184 -6.51 7.19 -8.17
N ARG A 185 -7.09 6.83 -7.02
CA ARG A 185 -8.25 7.53 -6.43
C ARG A 185 -7.86 8.55 -5.37
N SER A 186 -6.68 8.46 -4.75
CA SER A 186 -6.35 9.29 -3.59
C SER A 186 -4.86 9.28 -3.25
N PHE A 187 -4.00 9.94 -4.04
CA PHE A 187 -2.86 10.69 -3.48
C PHE A 187 -2.17 11.52 -4.59
N SER A 188 -2.61 12.76 -4.78
CA SER A 188 -1.76 13.71 -5.50
C SER A 188 -0.64 14.13 -4.54
N LEU A 189 0.51 13.45 -4.64
CA LEU A 189 1.72 13.74 -3.86
C LEU A 189 2.08 15.24 -3.92
N LYS A 190 1.83 15.88 -5.07
CA LYS A 190 2.03 17.32 -5.25
C LYS A 190 1.10 18.15 -4.38
N THR A 191 -0.20 17.84 -4.29
CA THR A 191 -1.13 18.65 -3.47
C THR A 191 -0.99 18.36 -1.98
N TRP A 192 -0.65 17.13 -1.59
CA TRP A 192 -0.37 16.80 -0.20
C TRP A 192 0.91 17.48 0.30
N GLY A 193 1.98 17.50 -0.51
CA GLY A 193 3.21 18.22 -0.21
C GLY A 193 2.99 19.72 0.00
N VAL A 194 2.20 20.36 -0.87
CA VAL A 194 1.85 21.79 -0.71
C VAL A 194 1.03 22.05 0.55
N LYS A 195 0.02 21.21 0.85
CA LYS A 195 -0.79 21.33 2.08
C LYS A 195 0.03 21.13 3.35
N LEU A 196 0.97 20.19 3.35
CA LEU A 196 1.86 19.93 4.47
C LEU A 196 2.81 21.10 4.70
N GLN A 197 3.39 21.63 3.61
CA GLN A 197 4.28 22.78 3.65
C GLN A 197 3.56 24.03 4.18
N ASP A 198 2.31 24.27 3.78
CA ASP A 198 1.51 25.40 4.28
C ASP A 198 1.13 25.24 5.76
N LYS A 199 0.78 24.02 6.21
CA LYS A 199 0.53 23.75 7.62
C LYS A 199 1.79 23.95 8.48
N LEU A 200 2.95 23.52 7.99
CA LEU A 200 4.25 23.73 8.65
C LEU A 200 4.61 25.22 8.73
N LYS A 201 4.46 25.97 7.64
CA LYS A 201 4.70 27.42 7.64
C LYS A 201 3.80 28.16 8.63
N ARG A 202 2.51 27.80 8.71
CA ARG A 202 1.59 28.36 9.74
C ARG A 202 1.99 27.98 11.15
N ALA A 203 2.38 26.72 11.40
CA ALA A 203 2.82 26.28 12.73
C ALA A 203 4.07 27.05 13.19
N VAL A 204 5.06 27.22 12.31
CA VAL A 204 6.26 28.03 12.60
C VAL A 204 5.91 29.49 12.87
N TYR A 205 5.00 30.09 12.10
CA TYR A 205 4.55 31.47 12.33
C TYR A 205 3.79 31.63 13.66
N LEU A 206 2.96 30.65 14.02
CA LEU A 206 2.22 30.64 15.28
C LEU A 206 3.14 30.47 16.50
N LEU A 207 4.25 29.75 16.38
CA LEU A 207 5.26 29.63 17.44
C LEU A 207 6.15 30.87 17.60
N LYS A 208 6.34 31.70 16.55
CA LYS A 208 7.21 32.89 16.63
C LYS A 208 6.74 33.91 17.68
N LYS A 209 5.43 34.15 17.78
CA LYS A 209 4.86 35.13 18.72
C LYS A 209 5.05 34.76 20.20
N PRO A 210 4.70 33.54 20.66
CA PRO A 210 4.95 33.15 22.04
C PRO A 210 6.44 33.00 22.37
N ALA A 211 7.30 32.63 21.40
CA ALA A 211 8.75 32.57 21.62
C ALA A 211 9.38 33.95 21.83
N LEU A 212 8.92 34.99 21.13
CA LEU A 212 9.37 36.36 21.38
C LEU A 212 8.88 36.86 22.75
N ILE A 213 7.67 36.49 23.16
CA ILE A 213 7.12 36.83 24.47
C ILE A 213 7.91 36.12 25.59
N SER A 214 8.26 34.83 25.42
CA SER A 214 9.07 34.11 26.40
C SER A 214 10.50 34.66 26.49
N MET A 215 11.11 35.03 25.36
CA MET A 215 12.41 35.69 25.32
C MET A 215 12.37 37.07 26.03
N PHE A 216 11.32 37.85 25.78
CA PHE A 216 11.12 39.14 26.46
C PHE A 216 10.92 38.97 27.97
N LEU A 217 10.12 37.98 28.40
CA LEU A 217 9.93 37.66 29.81
C LEU A 217 11.22 37.22 30.50
N LEU A 218 12.06 36.42 29.81
CA LEU A 218 13.37 36.04 30.32
C LEU A 218 14.29 37.24 30.47
N ILE A 219 14.37 38.12 29.46
CA ILE A 219 15.19 39.34 29.53
C ILE A 219 14.69 40.26 30.65
N PHE A 220 13.37 40.43 30.76
CA PHE A 220 12.76 41.26 31.81
C PHE A 220 13.00 40.68 33.20
N SER A 221 12.88 39.36 33.39
CA SER A 221 13.16 38.73 34.68
C SER A 221 14.65 38.85 35.04
N LEU A 222 15.56 38.62 34.09
CA LEU A 222 16.99 38.75 34.31
C LEU A 222 17.39 40.19 34.66
N THR A 223 16.77 41.18 34.00
CA THR A 223 16.99 42.60 34.27
C THR A 223 16.47 42.99 35.65
N PHE A 224 15.28 42.51 36.04
CA PHE A 224 14.70 42.76 37.35
C PHE A 224 15.53 42.14 38.49
N ILE A 225 15.99 40.91 38.31
CA ILE A 225 16.89 40.22 39.24
C ILE A 225 18.21 41.01 39.35
N GLY A 226 18.79 41.43 38.23
CA GLY A 226 20.02 42.21 38.21
C GLY A 226 19.90 43.58 38.91
N LEU A 227 18.76 44.24 38.84
CA LEU A 227 18.54 45.52 39.53
C LEU A 227 18.42 45.34 41.05
N ASN A 228 17.77 44.27 41.52
CA ASN A 228 17.59 43.98 42.94
C ASN A 228 18.77 43.24 43.62
N MET A 229 19.78 42.82 42.87
CA MET A 229 20.96 42.17 43.44
C MET A 229 21.84 43.13 44.24
N GLU A 230 22.26 42.68 45.42
CA GLU A 230 23.25 43.37 46.26
C GLU A 230 24.63 43.40 45.58
N PRO A 231 25.51 44.38 45.89
CA PRO A 231 26.77 44.59 45.16
C PRO A 231 27.70 43.37 45.12
N TYR A 232 27.78 42.58 46.20
CA TYR A 232 28.62 41.37 46.23
C TYR A 232 28.05 40.24 45.35
N GLN A 233 26.72 40.14 45.20
CA GLN A 233 26.09 39.14 44.33
C GLN A 233 26.39 39.43 42.86
N LYS A 234 26.40 40.73 42.48
CA LYS A 234 26.82 41.19 41.15
C LYS A 234 28.29 40.85 40.86
N ALA A 235 29.17 41.04 41.84
CA ALA A 235 30.59 40.72 41.72
C ALA A 235 30.83 39.21 41.53
N ASN A 236 30.14 38.37 42.32
CA ASN A 236 30.21 36.91 42.17
C ASN A 236 29.63 36.42 40.84
N LEU A 237 28.51 36.98 40.38
CA LEU A 237 27.93 36.62 39.09
C LEU A 237 28.86 37.00 37.94
N LYS A 238 29.51 38.17 38.01
CA LYS A 238 30.51 38.59 37.01
C LYS A 238 31.71 37.65 36.98
N HIS A 239 32.22 37.24 38.15
CA HIS A 239 33.32 36.28 38.25
C HIS A 239 32.91 34.88 37.73
N PHE A 240 31.67 34.46 37.96
CA PHE A 240 31.16 33.19 37.44
C PHE A 240 31.02 33.24 35.91
N ILE A 241 30.44 34.30 35.36
CA ILE A 241 30.26 34.48 33.92
C ILE A 241 31.63 34.57 33.22
N SER A 242 32.60 35.30 33.77
CA SER A 242 33.95 35.34 33.19
C SER A 242 34.61 33.97 33.20
N LYS A 243 34.46 33.19 34.27
CA LYS A 243 35.00 31.82 34.35
C LYS A 243 34.35 30.84 33.37
N VAL A 244 33.06 31.02 33.07
CA VAL A 244 32.33 30.20 32.08
C VAL A 244 32.69 30.61 30.64
N LEU A 245 32.97 31.89 30.40
CA LEU A 245 33.34 32.40 29.08
C LEU A 245 34.83 32.24 28.75
N ASP A 246 35.74 32.31 29.74
CA ASP A 246 37.19 32.09 29.57
C ASP A 246 37.59 30.60 29.51
N HIS A 247 36.64 29.67 29.70
CA HIS A 247 36.95 28.23 29.69
C HIS A 247 37.35 27.68 28.29
N ASP A 248 37.32 28.52 27.25
CA ASP A 248 37.71 28.14 25.89
C ASP A 248 39.19 28.45 25.55
N ASP A 249 39.93 29.20 26.39
CA ASP A 249 41.29 29.65 26.05
C ASP A 249 42.46 28.90 26.75
N GLU A 250 42.19 28.01 27.71
CA GLU A 250 43.27 27.30 28.46
C GLU A 250 43.81 26.02 27.78
N ASN A 251 43.29 25.65 26.60
CA ASN A 251 43.67 24.41 25.90
C ASN A 251 44.71 24.59 24.77
N TYR A 252 45.41 25.72 24.71
CA TYR A 252 46.53 25.90 23.78
C TYR A 252 47.74 26.57 24.44
N LYS A 253 48.60 25.74 25.03
CA LYS A 253 50.02 26.06 25.15
C LYS A 253 50.82 24.95 24.45
N PRO A 254 51.77 25.30 23.56
CA PRO A 254 52.66 24.33 22.93
C PRO A 254 53.62 23.67 23.92
#